data_AF-A0A923YHL2-F1
#
_entry.id   AF-A0A923YHL2-F1
#
_cell.length_a   1.000
_cell.length_b   1.000
_cell.length_c   1.000
_cell.angle_alpha   90.00
_cell.angle_beta   90.00
_cell.angle_gamma   90.00
#
_symmetry.space_group_name_H-M   'P 1'
#
loop_
_entity.id
_entity.type
_entity.pdbx_description
1 polymer ?
#
loop_
_entity_poly.entity_id
_entity_poly.type
_entity_poly.pdbx_seq_one_letter_code
_entity_poly.pdbx_strand_id
1 'polypeptide(L)'
;MSTMRLLIIHSSADLYGSDKSLLDFVSHTDHIVTVVVPCDGPLIAELRAAGATVFIGDVCKIQREMFSPLGFLELIRAAYRSWRFLGRIHQSAPFDLFYSNTVAVFGGALTARLCGVPHIWHVREIMSTSRTLSAGFRFLVDALSTQVVCNSGETLAWIRPSGPKHKYHVIWNGFDASAPAHDRSTVRAAMDVATDEVLFVLVGRINRWKGQKLLVQAFSQLDAATRHKCKLAIVGSAPAGQEHFESAL
;
A
#
# COMPACT_ATOMS: atom_id res chain seq x y z
N MET A 1 15.05 -3.24 -23.13
CA MET A 1 13.58 -3.31 -23.26
C MET A 1 13.08 -1.97 -23.80
N SER A 2 12.01 -1.93 -24.57
CA SER A 2 11.42 -0.66 -25.02
C SER A 2 10.82 0.09 -23.82
N THR A 3 10.99 1.41 -23.78
CA THR A 3 10.33 2.28 -22.80
C THR A 3 8.82 2.19 -22.97
N MET A 4 8.11 1.82 -21.90
CA MET A 4 6.65 1.75 -21.86
C MET A 4 6.07 2.94 -21.09
N ARG A 5 4.82 3.28 -21.39
CA ARG A 5 4.00 4.26 -20.67
C ARG A 5 3.09 3.53 -19.68
N LEU A 6 3.31 3.76 -18.39
CA LEU A 6 2.62 3.07 -17.31
C LEU A 6 1.60 4.02 -16.66
N LEU A 7 0.37 3.54 -16.47
CA LEU A 7 -0.61 4.18 -15.60
C LEU A 7 -0.74 3.39 -14.30
N ILE A 8 -0.23 3.95 -13.22
CA ILE A 8 -0.29 3.36 -11.89
C ILE A 8 -1.46 3.97 -11.12
N ILE A 9 -2.33 3.14 -10.57
CA ILE A 9 -3.45 3.55 -9.72
C ILE A 9 -3.15 3.10 -8.29
N HIS A 10 -3.17 4.06 -7.37
CA HIS A 10 -2.75 3.84 -5.98
C HIS A 10 -3.82 4.32 -4.98
N SER A 11 -3.83 3.78 -3.77
CA SER A 11 -4.94 3.94 -2.81
C SER A 11 -4.76 5.01 -1.74
N SER A 12 -3.62 5.70 -1.73
CA SER A 12 -3.21 6.69 -0.73
C SER A 12 -2.17 7.64 -1.31
N ALA A 13 -1.96 8.77 -0.64
CA ALA A 13 -0.90 9.74 -0.95
C ALA A 13 -0.04 10.07 0.29
N ASP A 14 0.04 9.14 1.25
CA ASP A 14 0.87 9.27 2.45
C ASP A 14 2.31 8.79 2.16
N LEU A 15 3.12 8.51 3.19
CA LEU A 15 4.48 7.94 3.02
C LEU A 15 4.66 6.65 3.84
N TYR A 16 3.70 5.73 3.74
CA TYR A 16 3.79 4.40 4.38
C TYR A 16 4.20 3.31 3.37
N GLY A 17 4.14 2.04 3.78
CA GLY A 17 4.82 0.93 3.10
C GLY A 17 4.55 0.81 1.60
N SER A 18 3.28 0.83 1.17
CA SER A 18 2.94 0.72 -0.27
C SER A 18 3.25 2.00 -1.06
N ASP A 19 3.23 3.16 -0.39
CA ASP A 19 3.62 4.47 -0.95
C ASP A 19 5.13 4.49 -1.22
N LYS A 20 5.94 4.11 -0.22
CA LYS A 20 7.41 4.05 -0.32
C LYS A 20 7.88 3.04 -1.35
N SER A 21 7.26 1.86 -1.41
CA SER A 21 7.59 0.85 -2.43
C SER A 21 7.21 1.30 -3.84
N LEU A 22 6.15 2.09 -3.98
CA LEU A 22 5.82 2.70 -5.27
C LEU A 22 6.84 3.78 -5.65
N LEU A 23 7.16 4.67 -4.73
CA LEU A 23 8.16 5.72 -4.94
C LEU A 23 9.51 5.11 -5.36
N ASP A 24 9.96 4.07 -4.65
CA ASP A 24 11.19 3.34 -4.98
C ASP A 24 11.18 2.78 -6.41
N PHE A 25 10.06 2.18 -6.85
CA PHE A 25 9.90 1.74 -8.23
C PHE A 25 9.98 2.89 -9.24
N VAL A 26 9.29 4.01 -8.96
CA VAL A 26 9.26 5.18 -9.84
C VAL A 26 10.65 5.81 -9.96
N SER A 27 11.41 5.87 -8.87
CA SER A 27 12.76 6.47 -8.85
C SER A 27 13.80 5.69 -9.65
N HIS A 28 13.56 4.41 -9.94
CA HIS A 28 14.56 3.52 -10.55
C HIS A 28 14.11 2.93 -11.90
N THR A 29 12.95 3.32 -12.41
CA THR A 29 12.43 2.78 -13.69
C THR A 29 12.76 3.71 -14.87
N ASP A 30 13.15 3.11 -15.99
CA ASP A 30 13.31 3.83 -17.28
C ASP A 30 11.98 4.00 -18.04
N HIS A 31 10.85 3.67 -17.41
CA HIS A 31 9.51 3.78 -17.98
C HIS A 31 8.89 5.16 -17.73
N ILE A 32 7.98 5.58 -18.62
CA ILE A 32 7.25 6.83 -18.45
C ILE A 32 6.07 6.55 -17.51
N VAL A 33 6.15 7.04 -16.27
CA VAL A 33 5.14 6.75 -15.24
C VAL A 33 4.15 7.90 -15.08
N THR A 34 2.86 7.55 -15.11
CA THR A 34 1.78 8.39 -14.60
C THR A 34 1.13 7.71 -13.40
N VAL A 35 0.95 8.42 -12.28
CA VAL A 35 0.32 7.91 -11.06
C VAL A 35 -1.00 8.64 -10.82
N VAL A 36 -2.04 7.88 -10.46
CA VAL A 36 -3.33 8.42 -10.00
C VAL A 36 -3.54 8.06 -8.55
N VAL A 37 -3.78 9.07 -7.72
CA VAL A 37 -4.07 8.95 -6.28
C VAL A 37 -5.45 9.53 -5.94
N PRO A 38 -6.12 9.05 -4.87
CA PRO A 38 -7.47 9.49 -4.54
C PRO A 38 -7.56 10.87 -3.89
N CYS A 39 -6.45 11.38 -3.34
CA CYS A 39 -6.41 12.59 -2.53
C CYS A 39 -5.03 13.25 -2.63
N ASP A 40 -4.95 14.48 -2.13
CA ASP A 40 -3.67 15.15 -1.89
C ASP A 40 -2.88 14.47 -0.76
N GLY A 41 -1.58 14.67 -0.71
CA GLY A 41 -0.70 14.15 0.32
C GLY A 41 0.80 14.22 -0.03
N PRO A 42 1.67 13.96 0.97
CA PRO A 42 3.12 14.12 0.81
C PRO A 42 3.74 13.27 -0.29
N LEU A 43 3.15 12.13 -0.67
CA LEU A 43 3.63 11.28 -1.76
C LEU A 43 3.72 12.01 -3.09
N ILE A 44 2.82 12.98 -3.34
CA ILE A 44 2.68 13.62 -4.65
C ILE A 44 3.94 14.41 -5.00
N ALA A 45 4.50 15.14 -4.05
CA ALA A 45 5.73 15.91 -4.26
C ALA A 45 6.90 14.99 -4.58
N GLU A 46 7.06 13.90 -3.81
CA GLU A 46 8.12 12.92 -4.00
C GLU A 46 8.02 12.21 -5.36
N LEU A 47 6.81 11.78 -5.77
CA LEU A 47 6.59 11.15 -7.08
C LEU A 47 6.90 12.09 -8.24
N ARG A 48 6.55 13.37 -8.12
CA ARG A 48 6.86 14.38 -9.15
C ARG A 48 8.36 14.66 -9.21
N ALA A 49 9.02 14.73 -8.06
CA ALA A 49 10.47 14.88 -7.99
C ALA A 49 11.20 13.68 -8.61
N ALA A 50 10.64 12.47 -8.47
CA ALA A 50 11.11 11.26 -9.14
C ALA A 50 10.75 11.16 -10.64
N GLY A 51 10.11 12.19 -11.22
CA GLY A 51 9.83 12.28 -12.66
C GLY A 51 8.46 11.74 -13.10
N ALA A 52 7.59 11.30 -12.19
CA ALA A 52 6.25 10.85 -12.54
C ALA A 52 5.28 12.02 -12.76
N THR A 53 4.36 11.84 -13.70
CA THR A 53 3.15 12.69 -13.79
C THR A 53 2.14 12.22 -12.77
N VAL A 54 1.58 13.11 -11.94
CA VAL A 54 0.64 12.72 -10.88
C VAL A 54 -0.69 13.43 -11.01
N PHE A 55 -1.77 12.66 -11.07
CA PHE A 55 -3.16 13.13 -11.06
C PHE A 55 -3.86 12.75 -9.75
N ILE A 56 -4.72 13.65 -9.27
CA ILE A 56 -5.62 13.38 -8.14
C ILE A 56 -7.01 13.13 -8.72
N GLY A 57 -7.63 11.99 -8.40
CA GLY A 57 -8.97 11.66 -8.90
C GLY A 57 -9.52 10.31 -8.46
N ASP A 58 -10.66 9.91 -9.04
CA ASP A 58 -11.38 8.71 -8.62
C ASP A 58 -10.64 7.42 -9.01
N VAL A 59 -10.17 6.66 -8.00
CA VAL A 59 -9.49 5.36 -8.17
C VAL A 59 -10.40 4.15 -7.92
N CYS A 60 -11.66 4.39 -7.55
CA CYS A 60 -12.61 3.37 -7.08
C CYS A 60 -11.96 2.44 -6.04
N LYS A 61 -11.68 2.99 -4.86
CA LYS A 61 -11.16 2.24 -3.71
C LYS A 61 -12.31 1.47 -3.06
N ILE A 62 -12.25 0.14 -3.09
CA ILE A 62 -13.25 -0.71 -2.44
C ILE A 62 -13.06 -0.65 -0.93
N GLN A 63 -14.15 -0.38 -0.23
CA GLN A 63 -14.22 -0.33 1.24
C GLN A 63 -15.33 -1.25 1.74
N ARG A 64 -15.31 -1.60 3.03
CA ARG A 64 -16.23 -2.61 3.61
C ARG A 64 -17.68 -2.14 3.61
N GLU A 65 -17.88 -0.84 3.73
CA GLU A 65 -19.16 -0.15 3.78
C GLU A 65 -19.91 -0.29 2.45
N MET A 66 -19.18 -0.55 1.36
CA MET A 66 -19.68 -0.72 0.00
C MET A 66 -20.37 -2.08 -0.23
N PHE A 67 -20.35 -2.99 0.74
CA PHE A 67 -21.03 -4.30 0.66
C PHE A 67 -22.45 -4.32 1.21
N SER A 68 -23.00 -3.15 1.55
CA SER A 68 -24.43 -2.97 1.80
C SER A 68 -25.19 -2.69 0.49
N PRO A 69 -26.53 -2.86 0.42
CA PRO A 69 -27.30 -2.56 -0.80
C PRO A 69 -27.09 -1.12 -1.30
N LEU A 70 -27.08 -0.13 -0.39
CA LEU A 70 -26.79 1.27 -0.72
C LEU A 70 -25.31 1.46 -1.11
N GLY A 71 -24.41 0.79 -0.39
CA GLY A 71 -22.98 0.78 -0.70
C GLY A 71 -22.66 0.20 -2.08
N PHE A 72 -23.47 -0.74 -2.56
CA PHE A 72 -23.32 -1.31 -3.90
C PHE A 72 -23.67 -0.30 -4.99
N LEU A 73 -24.69 0.54 -4.81
CA LEU A 73 -24.95 1.65 -5.73
C LEU A 73 -23.77 2.63 -5.75
N GLU A 74 -23.19 2.93 -4.59
CA GLU A 74 -21.97 3.75 -4.51
C GLU A 74 -20.77 3.10 -5.20
N LEU A 75 -20.64 1.77 -5.13
CA LEU A 75 -19.62 1.03 -5.88
C LEU A 75 -19.78 1.21 -7.39
N ILE A 76 -21.00 1.07 -7.90
CA ILE A 76 -21.28 1.27 -9.33
C ILE A 76 -20.96 2.71 -9.73
N ARG A 77 -21.39 3.71 -8.94
CA ARG A 77 -21.10 5.13 -9.19
C ARG A 77 -19.60 5.42 -9.15
N ALA A 78 -18.88 4.89 -8.16
CA ALA A 78 -17.43 5.05 -8.03
C ALA A 78 -16.69 4.37 -9.19
N ALA A 79 -17.13 3.18 -9.61
CA ALA A 79 -16.58 2.48 -10.76
C ALA A 79 -16.78 3.26 -12.06
N TYR A 80 -17.97 3.81 -12.29
CA TYR A 80 -18.26 4.65 -13.46
C TYR A 80 -17.41 5.93 -13.46
N ARG A 81 -17.32 6.64 -12.32
CA ARG A 81 -16.49 7.85 -12.19
C ARG A 81 -15.03 7.56 -12.46
N SER A 82 -14.50 6.49 -11.87
CA SER A 82 -13.11 6.07 -12.06
C SER A 82 -12.83 5.67 -13.51
N TRP A 83 -13.71 4.87 -14.12
CA TRP A 83 -13.60 4.53 -15.54
C TRP A 83 -13.58 5.76 -16.45
N ARG A 84 -14.51 6.70 -16.24
CA ARG A 84 -14.57 7.92 -17.05
C ARG A 84 -13.33 8.79 -16.85
N PHE A 85 -12.82 8.88 -15.63
CA PHE A 85 -11.64 9.67 -15.30
C PHE A 85 -10.36 9.05 -15.90
N LEU A 86 -10.08 7.79 -15.58
CA LEU A 86 -8.91 7.06 -16.07
C LEU A 86 -8.94 6.89 -17.60
N GLY A 87 -10.13 6.64 -18.17
CA GLY A 87 -10.32 6.55 -19.61
C GLY A 87 -10.00 7.85 -20.34
N ARG A 88 -10.34 9.01 -19.77
CA ARG A 88 -9.97 10.32 -20.34
C ARG A 88 -8.47 10.55 -20.32
N ILE A 89 -7.80 10.21 -19.22
CA ILE A 89 -6.34 10.31 -19.13
C ILE A 89 -5.71 9.43 -20.23
N HIS A 90 -6.16 8.18 -20.34
CA HIS A 90 -5.67 7.25 -21.36
C HIS A 90 -5.96 7.71 -22.80
N GLN A 91 -7.12 8.31 -23.07
CA GLN A 91 -7.43 8.89 -24.39
C GLN A 91 -6.53 10.08 -24.74
N SER A 92 -6.18 10.90 -23.75
CA SER A 92 -5.29 12.05 -23.96
C SER A 92 -3.84 11.62 -24.22
N ALA A 93 -3.40 10.54 -23.59
CA ALA A 93 -2.08 9.98 -23.77
C ALA A 93 -2.13 8.46 -23.52
N PRO A 94 -2.10 7.63 -24.57
CA PRO A 94 -2.20 6.18 -24.44
C PRO A 94 -1.14 5.60 -23.51
N PHE A 95 -1.53 4.56 -22.80
CA PHE A 95 -0.68 3.79 -21.89
C PHE A 95 -0.59 2.35 -22.38
N ASP A 96 0.59 1.76 -22.24
CA ASP A 96 0.86 0.39 -22.64
C ASP A 96 0.44 -0.60 -21.55
N LEU A 97 0.41 -0.14 -20.29
CA LEU A 97 0.09 -0.96 -19.13
C LEU A 97 -0.60 -0.16 -18.03
N PHE A 98 -1.63 -0.76 -17.44
CA PHE A 98 -2.24 -0.28 -16.21
C PHE A 98 -1.77 -1.13 -15.03
N TYR A 99 -1.52 -0.49 -13.89
CA TYR A 99 -1.01 -1.14 -12.70
C TYR A 99 -1.77 -0.70 -11.46
N SER A 100 -2.50 -1.61 -10.82
CA SER A 100 -3.17 -1.33 -9.54
C SER A 100 -2.24 -1.73 -8.39
N ASN A 101 -1.70 -0.75 -7.66
CA ASN A 101 -0.64 -0.98 -6.65
C ASN A 101 -1.14 -1.59 -5.33
N THR A 102 -2.45 -1.68 -5.13
CA THR A 102 -3.06 -2.36 -3.98
C THR A 102 -4.32 -3.13 -4.38
N VAL A 103 -4.69 -4.15 -3.60
CA VAL A 103 -5.86 -5.01 -3.87
C VAL A 103 -7.19 -4.24 -3.79
N ALA A 104 -7.22 -3.14 -3.05
CA ALA A 104 -8.43 -2.33 -2.87
C ALA A 104 -8.74 -1.41 -4.07
N VAL A 105 -7.80 -1.21 -5.00
CA VAL A 105 -7.97 -0.31 -6.15
C VAL A 105 -8.62 -1.07 -7.30
N PHE A 106 -9.91 -0.87 -7.50
CA PHE A 106 -10.69 -1.56 -8.53
C PHE A 106 -10.75 -0.80 -9.85
N GLY A 107 -10.67 0.52 -9.80
CA GLY A 107 -10.87 1.39 -10.96
C GLY A 107 -9.87 1.13 -12.10
N GLY A 108 -8.61 0.88 -11.75
CA GLY A 108 -7.55 0.55 -12.70
C GLY A 108 -7.84 -0.73 -13.49
N ALA A 109 -8.16 -1.82 -12.79
CA ALA A 109 -8.45 -3.11 -13.39
C ALA A 109 -9.66 -3.08 -14.34
N LEU A 110 -10.75 -2.45 -13.90
CA LEU A 110 -11.95 -2.30 -14.73
C LEU A 110 -11.68 -1.46 -15.97
N THR A 111 -11.01 -0.31 -15.81
CA THR A 111 -10.73 0.59 -16.93
C THR A 111 -9.82 -0.07 -17.96
N ALA A 112 -8.75 -0.74 -17.51
CA ALA A 112 -7.84 -1.46 -18.39
C ALA A 112 -8.58 -2.50 -19.24
N ARG A 113 -9.47 -3.28 -18.61
CA ARG A 113 -10.31 -4.28 -19.29
C ARG A 113 -11.22 -3.66 -20.36
N LEU A 114 -11.81 -2.50 -20.07
CA LEU A 114 -12.70 -1.78 -20.99
C LEU A 114 -11.93 -1.08 -22.13
N CYS A 115 -10.70 -0.65 -21.87
CA CYS A 115 -9.83 -0.02 -22.87
C CYS A 115 -8.99 -1.03 -23.67
N GLY A 116 -9.03 -2.32 -23.32
CA GLY A 116 -8.23 -3.36 -23.99
C GLY A 116 -6.73 -3.27 -23.67
N VAL A 117 -6.35 -2.67 -22.55
CA VAL A 117 -4.96 -2.50 -22.11
C VAL A 117 -4.59 -3.60 -21.12
N PRO A 118 -3.39 -4.21 -21.21
CA PRO A 118 -2.92 -5.15 -20.20
C PRO A 118 -2.91 -4.55 -18.79
N HIS A 119 -3.23 -5.37 -17.80
CA HIS A 119 -3.33 -4.94 -16.40
C HIS A 119 -2.49 -5.83 -15.47
N ILE A 120 -1.73 -5.20 -14.58
CA ILE A 120 -1.07 -5.85 -13.45
C ILE A 120 -1.77 -5.44 -12.15
N TRP A 121 -2.12 -6.42 -11.33
CA TRP A 121 -2.66 -6.16 -9.99
C TRP A 121 -1.65 -6.59 -8.92
N HIS A 122 -1.21 -5.64 -8.10
CA HIS A 122 -0.32 -5.91 -6.98
C HIS A 122 -1.10 -6.10 -5.68
N VAL A 123 -1.08 -7.32 -5.17
CA VAL A 123 -1.67 -7.74 -3.91
C VAL A 123 -0.63 -7.60 -2.80
N ARG A 124 -0.81 -6.57 -1.97
CA ARG A 124 0.11 -6.24 -0.86
C ARG A 124 -0.44 -6.58 0.53
N GLU A 125 -1.73 -6.93 0.59
CA GLU A 125 -2.49 -7.00 1.83
C GLU A 125 -3.37 -8.25 1.83
N ILE A 126 -3.49 -8.87 3.00
CA ILE A 126 -4.46 -9.93 3.25
C ILE A 126 -5.72 -9.27 3.80
N MET A 127 -6.80 -9.30 3.03
CA MET A 127 -8.08 -8.78 3.52
C MET A 127 -8.69 -9.76 4.54
N SER A 128 -8.84 -9.27 5.76
CA SER A 128 -9.63 -9.93 6.80
C SER A 128 -11.11 -9.62 6.56
N THR A 129 -11.74 -10.37 5.66
CA THR A 129 -13.16 -10.23 5.27
C THR A 129 -13.88 -11.57 5.36
N SER A 130 -15.22 -11.56 5.24
CA SER A 130 -16.01 -12.79 5.16
C SER A 130 -15.52 -13.69 4.01
N ARG A 131 -15.72 -15.01 4.14
CA ARG A 131 -15.27 -15.98 3.11
C ARG A 131 -15.81 -15.66 1.72
N THR A 132 -17.09 -15.30 1.64
CA THR A 132 -17.77 -14.92 0.39
C THR A 132 -17.15 -13.68 -0.25
N LEU A 133 -16.86 -12.67 0.56
CA LEU A 133 -16.28 -11.43 0.06
C LEU A 133 -14.85 -11.66 -0.44
N SER A 134 -14.04 -12.39 0.32
CA SER A 134 -12.70 -12.80 -0.09
C SER A 134 -12.75 -13.60 -1.40
N ALA A 135 -13.73 -14.49 -1.58
CA ALA A 135 -13.91 -15.23 -2.83
C ALA A 135 -14.24 -14.31 -4.02
N GLY A 136 -15.12 -13.33 -3.82
CA GLY A 136 -15.44 -12.32 -4.83
C GLY A 136 -14.22 -11.51 -5.27
N PHE A 137 -13.41 -11.03 -4.32
CA PHE A 137 -12.18 -10.32 -4.65
C PHE A 137 -11.17 -11.17 -5.42
N ARG A 138 -10.98 -12.44 -5.01
CA ARG A 138 -10.09 -13.37 -5.73
C ARG A 138 -10.55 -13.58 -7.16
N PHE A 139 -11.86 -13.78 -7.36
CA PHE A 139 -12.45 -13.90 -8.68
C PHE A 139 -12.22 -12.63 -9.52
N LEU A 140 -12.40 -11.43 -8.95
CA LEU A 140 -12.17 -10.18 -9.67
C LEU A 140 -10.70 -9.97 -10.06
N VAL A 141 -9.78 -10.26 -9.13
CA VAL A 141 -8.33 -10.19 -9.40
C VAL A 141 -7.96 -11.15 -10.54
N ASP A 142 -8.50 -12.37 -10.53
CA ASP A 142 -8.28 -13.33 -11.61
C ASP A 142 -9.00 -12.91 -12.92
N ALA A 143 -10.21 -12.38 -12.88
CA ALA A 143 -10.93 -12.03 -14.11
C ALA A 143 -10.36 -10.78 -14.82
N LEU A 144 -9.82 -9.82 -14.07
CA LEU A 144 -9.49 -8.49 -14.58
C LEU A 144 -7.99 -8.22 -14.74
N SER A 145 -7.11 -9.10 -14.27
CA SER A 145 -5.67 -8.93 -14.40
C SER A 145 -5.08 -9.80 -15.50
N THR A 146 -4.13 -9.26 -16.24
CA THR A 146 -3.23 -10.02 -17.10
C THR A 146 -2.16 -10.72 -16.27
N GLN A 147 -1.60 -10.04 -15.27
CA GLN A 147 -0.63 -10.57 -14.31
C GLN A 147 -0.99 -10.15 -12.88
N VAL A 148 -0.64 -10.97 -11.91
CA VAL A 148 -0.86 -10.71 -10.48
C VAL A 148 0.47 -10.79 -9.77
N VAL A 149 0.84 -9.71 -9.07
CA VAL A 149 2.04 -9.64 -8.25
C VAL A 149 1.62 -9.74 -6.78
N CYS A 150 2.23 -10.63 -6.03
CA CYS A 150 2.05 -10.79 -4.60
C CYS A 150 3.36 -10.38 -3.90
N ASN A 151 3.28 -9.53 -2.88
CA ASN A 151 4.46 -9.07 -2.15
C ASN A 151 5.08 -10.14 -1.22
N SER A 152 4.41 -11.28 -1.04
CA SER A 152 4.88 -12.39 -0.21
C SER A 152 4.23 -13.73 -0.58
N GLY A 153 4.73 -14.82 -0.01
CA GLY A 153 4.09 -16.15 -0.14
C GLY A 153 2.70 -16.20 0.51
N GLU A 154 2.48 -15.44 1.57
CA GLU A 154 1.22 -15.36 2.29
C GLU A 154 0.14 -14.63 1.49
N THR A 155 0.48 -13.55 0.78
CA THR A 155 -0.48 -12.89 -0.11
C THR A 155 -0.85 -13.77 -1.30
N LEU A 156 0.11 -14.54 -1.85
CA LEU A 156 -0.17 -15.55 -2.88
C LEU A 156 -1.09 -16.67 -2.33
N ALA A 157 -0.78 -17.20 -1.15
CA ALA A 157 -1.58 -18.24 -0.50
C ALA A 157 -3.00 -17.73 -0.18
N TRP A 158 -3.15 -16.46 0.20
CA TRP A 158 -4.44 -15.84 0.42
C TRP A 158 -5.24 -15.66 -0.87
N ILE A 159 -4.58 -15.32 -1.99
CA ILE A 159 -5.24 -15.18 -3.30
C ILE A 159 -5.82 -16.50 -3.79
N ARG A 160 -5.19 -17.63 -3.46
CA ARG A 160 -5.62 -18.98 -3.89
C ARG A 160 -5.86 -19.02 -5.41
N PRO A 161 -4.79 -18.91 -6.22
CA PRO A 161 -4.88 -18.84 -7.67
C PRO A 161 -5.82 -19.91 -8.25
N SER A 162 -6.88 -19.46 -8.91
CA SER A 162 -7.78 -20.31 -9.70
C SER A 162 -7.40 -20.36 -11.18
N GLY A 163 -6.69 -19.32 -11.65
CA GLY A 163 -6.24 -19.18 -13.03
C GLY A 163 -4.88 -19.85 -13.33
N PRO A 164 -4.33 -19.61 -14.54
CA PRO A 164 -3.06 -20.19 -14.96
C PRO A 164 -1.91 -19.80 -14.02
N LYS A 165 -1.08 -20.77 -13.59
CA LYS A 165 0.01 -20.53 -12.63
C LYS A 165 0.99 -19.42 -13.07
N HIS A 166 1.29 -19.32 -14.36
CA HIS A 166 2.22 -18.34 -14.93
C HIS A 166 1.76 -16.88 -14.79
N LYS A 167 0.50 -16.65 -14.40
CA LYS A 167 -0.07 -15.33 -14.15
C LYS A 167 0.33 -14.75 -12.79
N TYR A 168 0.73 -15.59 -11.85
CA TYR A 168 0.91 -15.22 -10.45
C TYR A 168 2.39 -15.25 -10.08
N HIS A 169 2.88 -14.13 -9.54
CA HIS A 169 4.30 -13.94 -9.23
C HIS A 169 4.45 -13.46 -7.79
N VAL A 170 5.41 -14.03 -7.06
CA VAL A 170 5.83 -13.48 -5.76
C VAL A 170 7.04 -12.60 -6.00
N ILE A 171 6.89 -11.30 -5.73
CA ILE A 171 7.96 -10.31 -5.82
C ILE A 171 8.00 -9.57 -4.49
N TRP A 172 9.03 -9.85 -3.70
CA TRP A 172 9.25 -9.21 -2.42
C TRP A 172 9.55 -7.71 -2.60
N ASN A 173 9.16 -6.90 -1.61
CA ASN A 173 9.56 -5.50 -1.61
C ASN A 173 11.08 -5.39 -1.53
N GLY A 174 11.67 -4.59 -2.43
CA GLY A 174 13.07 -4.20 -2.34
C GLY A 174 13.29 -3.17 -1.23
N PHE A 175 14.54 -3.09 -0.78
CA PHE A 175 15.05 -1.95 -0.02
C PHE A 175 16.48 -1.70 -0.47
N ASP A 176 16.90 -0.44 -0.45
CA ASP A 176 18.28 -0.09 -0.76
C ASP A 176 19.20 -0.48 0.39
N ALA A 177 19.99 -1.55 0.18
CA ALA A 177 20.97 -2.02 1.14
C ALA A 177 22.26 -1.16 1.15
N SER A 178 22.44 -0.27 0.18
CA SER A 178 23.58 0.64 0.08
C SER A 178 23.37 1.96 0.83
N ALA A 179 22.15 2.22 1.31
CA ALA A 179 21.84 3.40 2.10
C ALA A 179 22.79 3.52 3.32
N PRO A 180 23.36 4.71 3.59
CA PRO A 180 24.34 4.87 4.67
C PRO A 180 23.76 4.42 6.01
N ALA A 181 24.44 3.48 6.66
CA ALA A 181 24.06 3.10 8.01
C ALA A 181 24.27 4.30 8.95
N HIS A 182 23.22 4.69 9.66
CA HIS A 182 23.37 5.65 10.75
C HIS A 182 24.19 5.01 11.87
N ASP A 183 25.10 5.79 12.47
CA ASP A 183 25.83 5.33 13.64
C ASP A 183 24.85 5.04 14.79
N ARG A 184 24.88 3.78 15.25
CA ARG A 184 23.98 3.28 16.30
C ARG A 184 24.15 4.07 17.59
N SER A 185 25.37 4.49 17.93
CA SER A 185 25.62 5.22 19.18
C SER A 185 24.98 6.60 19.16
N THR A 186 25.09 7.30 18.03
CA THR A 186 24.47 8.61 17.79
C THR A 186 22.94 8.54 17.89
N VAL A 187 22.31 7.57 17.23
CA VAL A 187 20.84 7.42 17.27
C VAL A 187 20.35 7.11 18.69
N ARG A 188 21.08 6.26 19.43
CA ARG A 188 20.73 5.93 20.81
C ARG A 188 20.85 7.13 21.74
N ALA A 189 21.93 7.90 21.62
CA ALA A 189 22.12 9.12 22.39
C ALA A 189 21.01 10.16 22.12
N ALA A 190 20.61 10.33 20.85
CA ALA A 190 19.50 11.22 20.48
C ALA A 190 18.14 10.79 21.06
N MET A 191 17.99 9.51 21.39
CA MET A 191 16.79 8.95 22.04
C MET A 191 16.97 8.79 23.56
N ASP A 192 18.02 9.37 24.13
CA ASP A 192 18.37 9.28 25.56
C ASP A 192 18.59 7.83 26.04
N VAL A 193 19.02 6.91 25.18
CA VAL A 193 19.21 5.49 25.55
C VAL A 193 20.67 5.22 25.92
N ALA A 194 20.92 4.80 27.16
CA ALA A 194 22.26 4.48 27.63
C ALA A 194 22.83 3.23 26.91
N THR A 195 24.15 3.04 26.93
CA THR A 195 24.81 1.93 26.22
C THR A 195 24.41 0.54 26.72
N ASP A 196 24.07 0.42 28.00
CA ASP A 196 23.69 -0.82 28.68
C ASP A 196 22.16 -1.05 28.75
N GLU A 197 21.35 -0.12 28.24
CA GLU A 197 19.89 -0.25 28.19
C GLU A 197 19.42 -1.01 26.93
N VAL A 198 18.31 -1.73 27.05
CA VAL A 198 17.62 -2.34 25.90
C VAL A 198 16.55 -1.38 25.39
N LEU A 199 16.61 -1.03 24.10
CA LEU A 199 15.57 -0.22 23.45
C LEU A 199 14.65 -1.14 22.63
N PHE A 200 13.38 -1.23 23.03
CA PHE A 200 12.32 -1.82 22.24
C PHE A 200 11.77 -0.76 21.29
N VAL A 201 11.78 -1.04 19.98
CA VAL A 201 11.25 -0.12 18.97
C VAL A 201 10.15 -0.81 18.17
N LEU A 202 8.98 -0.18 18.08
CA LEU A 202 7.93 -0.57 17.16
C LEU A 202 7.74 0.54 16.12
N VAL A 203 8.14 0.23 14.89
CA VAL A 203 7.99 1.13 13.75
C VAL A 203 6.77 0.73 12.93
N GLY A 204 5.83 1.64 12.76
CA GLY A 204 4.67 1.41 11.91
C GLY A 204 3.51 2.36 12.20
N ARG A 205 2.57 2.42 11.25
CA ARG A 205 1.34 3.23 11.37
C ARG A 205 0.61 2.89 12.68
N ILE A 206 0.21 3.89 13.45
CA ILE A 206 -0.43 3.73 14.76
C ILE A 206 -1.91 3.42 14.54
N ASN A 207 -2.31 2.17 14.79
CA ASN A 207 -3.68 1.70 14.60
C ASN A 207 -3.93 0.41 15.39
N ARG A 208 -5.19 -0.07 15.36
CA ARG A 208 -5.61 -1.27 16.10
C ARG A 208 -4.86 -2.57 15.79
N TRP A 209 -4.25 -2.71 14.60
CA TRP A 209 -3.72 -4.00 14.13
C TRP A 209 -2.19 -4.07 14.13
N LYS A 210 -1.51 -2.95 14.41
CA LYS A 210 -0.05 -2.86 14.43
C LYS A 210 0.58 -3.15 15.80
N GLY A 211 -0.24 -3.46 16.80
CA GLY A 211 0.22 -4.07 18.05
C GLY A 211 0.86 -3.10 19.05
N GLN A 212 0.74 -1.78 18.85
CA GLN A 212 1.29 -0.78 19.76
C GLN A 212 0.78 -0.99 21.20
N LYS A 213 -0.54 -1.14 21.36
CA LYS A 213 -1.15 -1.39 22.68
C LYS A 213 -0.67 -2.70 23.30
N LEU A 214 -0.52 -3.75 22.50
CA LEU A 214 0.01 -5.04 22.96
C LEU A 214 1.45 -4.88 23.47
N LEU A 215 2.29 -4.12 22.75
CA LEU A 215 3.66 -3.87 23.16
C LEU A 215 3.73 -3.08 24.48
N VAL A 216 2.93 -2.02 24.63
CA VAL A 216 2.85 -1.26 25.88
C VAL A 216 2.43 -2.16 27.04
N GLN A 217 1.41 -3.01 26.84
CA GLN A 217 0.92 -3.95 27.85
C GLN A 217 1.94 -5.05 28.19
N ALA A 218 2.71 -5.53 27.21
CA ALA A 218 3.77 -6.49 27.46
C ALA A 218 4.94 -5.84 28.23
N PHE A 219 5.30 -4.61 27.85
CA PHE A 219 6.35 -3.84 28.53
C PHE A 219 5.99 -3.55 30.00
N SER A 220 4.72 -3.27 30.29
CA SER A 220 4.22 -3.06 31.66
C SER A 220 4.20 -4.32 32.53
N GLN A 221 4.47 -5.51 31.96
CA GLN A 221 4.58 -6.76 32.70
C GLN A 221 6.01 -7.12 33.11
N LEU A 222 7.02 -6.40 32.60
CA LEU A 222 8.41 -6.58 33.04
C LEU A 222 8.54 -6.26 34.53
N ASP A 223 9.33 -7.02 35.28
CA ASP A 223 9.65 -6.67 36.66
C ASP A 223 10.39 -5.33 36.74
N ALA A 224 10.36 -4.67 37.90
CA ALA A 224 10.93 -3.33 38.06
C ALA A 224 12.42 -3.27 37.72
N ALA A 225 13.20 -4.27 38.13
CA ALA A 225 14.65 -4.28 37.90
C ALA A 225 14.98 -4.39 36.42
N THR A 226 14.25 -5.23 35.68
CA THR A 226 14.39 -5.35 34.22
C THR A 226 13.90 -4.08 33.53
N ARG A 227 12.73 -3.56 33.91
CA ARG A 227 12.12 -2.38 33.27
C ARG A 227 13.00 -1.14 33.39
N HIS A 228 13.70 -0.97 34.51
CA HIS A 228 14.65 0.14 34.71
C HIS A 228 15.83 0.13 33.74
N LYS A 229 16.13 -1.00 33.10
CA LYS A 229 17.18 -1.13 32.07
C LYS A 229 16.63 -1.14 30.65
N CYS A 230 15.37 -0.76 30.47
CA CYS A 230 14.70 -0.85 29.18
C CYS A 230 13.98 0.46 28.84
N LYS A 231 13.99 0.82 27.56
CA LYS A 231 13.20 1.92 27.00
C LYS A 231 12.29 1.40 25.89
N LEU A 232 11.15 2.06 25.70
CA LEU A 232 10.17 1.74 24.67
C LEU A 232 9.98 2.95 23.76
N ALA A 233 10.10 2.74 22.44
CA ALA A 233 9.83 3.73 21.42
C ALA A 233 8.79 3.22 20.42
N ILE A 234 7.76 4.03 20.17
CA ILE A 234 6.75 3.79 19.15
C ILE A 234 6.94 4.87 18.08
N VAL A 235 7.27 4.46 16.86
CA VAL A 235 7.62 5.37 15.76
C VAL A 235 6.60 5.22 14.63
N GLY A 236 5.87 6.30 14.38
CA GLY A 236 4.84 6.37 13.35
C GLY A 236 3.76 7.37 13.75
N SER A 237 2.71 7.42 12.96
CA SER A 237 1.53 8.24 13.21
C SER A 237 0.27 7.46 12.83
N ALA A 238 -0.88 7.91 13.33
CA ALA A 238 -2.17 7.37 13.02
C ALA A 238 -2.65 7.80 11.62
N PRO A 239 -3.54 7.02 10.99
CA PRO A 239 -4.27 7.52 9.84
C PRO A 239 -5.06 8.79 10.17
N ALA A 240 -5.22 9.67 9.17
CA ALA A 240 -6.09 10.83 9.31
C ALA A 240 -7.50 10.40 9.76
N GLY A 241 -8.03 11.07 10.79
CA GLY A 241 -9.31 10.74 11.43
C GLY A 241 -9.25 9.57 12.41
N GLN A 242 -8.07 9.02 12.68
CA GLN A 242 -7.84 7.93 13.64
C GLN A 242 -6.80 8.28 14.71
N GLU A 243 -6.59 9.56 14.98
CA GLU A 243 -5.61 10.11 15.93
C GLU A 243 -5.85 9.64 17.38
N HIS A 244 -7.08 9.24 17.69
CA HIS A 244 -7.43 8.63 18.98
C HIS A 244 -6.58 7.38 19.32
N PHE A 245 -6.00 6.69 18.32
CA PHE A 245 -5.05 5.60 18.60
C PHE A 245 -3.72 6.09 19.16
N GLU A 246 -3.28 7.30 18.85
CA GLU A 246 -2.06 7.89 19.44
C GLU A 246 -2.31 8.28 20.88
N SER A 247 -3.46 8.93 21.15
CA SER A 247 -3.84 9.35 22.50
C SER A 247 -4.13 8.19 23.46
N ALA A 248 -4.30 6.98 22.95
CA ALA A 248 -4.63 5.78 23.72
C ALA A 248 -3.40 4.91 24.07
N LEU A 249 -2.20 5.32 23.67
CA LEU A 249 -0.92 4.68 24.01
C LEU A 249 -0.29 5.31 25.24
#